data_AF-A0A3T0D2T9-F1
#
_entry.id   AF-A0A3T0D2T9-F1
#
_cell.length_a   1.000
_cell.length_b   1.000
_cell.length_c   1.000
_cell.angle_alpha   90.00
_cell.angle_beta   90.00
_cell.angle_gamma   90.00
#
_symmetry.space_group_name_H-M   'P 1'
#
loop_
_entity.id
_entity.type
_entity.pdbx_description
1 polymer ?
#
loop_
_entity_poly.entity_id
_entity_poly.type
_entity_poly.pdbx_seq_one_letter_code
_entity_poly.pdbx_strand_id
1 'polypeptide(L)'
;MLNFVGNMKVFIGKIDKVFILFVFYSITLLFLAKIIPTVFIAILALFLIIGSALYWGLVGGIASAILATFINIVSFYATKQATVYSLIVGSIAYFTIGILLGRFINLFRSQRAELQESESRYRNLFEKANDAIFIIDSKGKIQDCNPAACNY
;
A
#
# COMPACT_ATOMS: atom_id res chain seq x y z
N MET A 1 2.47 31.24 14.76
CA MET A 1 2.51 30.14 15.75
C MET A 1 1.24 29.26 15.73
N LEU A 2 0.03 29.85 15.72
CA LEU A 2 -1.24 29.09 15.73
C LEU A 2 -1.48 28.15 14.52
N ASN A 3 -1.07 28.53 13.31
CA ASN A 3 -1.21 27.66 12.12
C ASN A 3 -0.32 26.41 12.14
N PHE A 4 0.82 26.46 12.85
CA PHE A 4 1.73 25.32 12.94
C PHE A 4 1.19 24.26 13.92
N VAL A 5 0.60 24.70 15.04
CA VAL A 5 -0.04 23.82 16.02
C VAL A 5 -1.33 23.20 15.45
N GLY A 6 -2.10 23.95 14.64
CA GLY A 6 -3.28 23.44 13.94
C GLY A 6 -2.95 22.35 12.92
N ASN A 7 -1.95 22.59 12.06
CA ASN A 7 -1.47 21.59 11.11
C ASN A 7 -0.86 20.37 11.81
N MET A 8 -0.15 20.57 12.93
CA MET A 8 0.41 19.49 13.72
C MET A 8 -0.68 18.64 14.42
N LYS A 9 -1.77 19.24 14.89
CA LYS A 9 -2.94 18.49 15.43
C LYS A 9 -3.69 17.69 14.35
N VAL A 10 -3.84 18.22 13.14
CA VAL A 10 -4.43 17.47 12.01
C VAL A 10 -3.51 16.33 11.57
N PHE A 11 -2.19 16.52 11.66
CA PHE A 11 -1.19 15.50 11.38
C PHE A 11 -1.17 14.40 12.46
N ILE A 12 -1.27 14.77 13.73
CA ILE A 12 -1.33 13.84 14.89
C ILE A 12 -2.66 13.07 14.92
N GLY A 13 -3.77 13.71 14.52
CA GLY A 13 -5.09 13.06 14.42
C GLY A 13 -5.18 11.99 13.32
N LYS A 14 -4.22 11.98 12.39
CA LYS A 14 -4.05 10.97 11.32
C LYS A 14 -3.15 9.80 11.71
N ILE A 15 -2.66 9.74 12.96
CA ILE A 15 -1.91 8.58 13.44
C ILE A 15 -2.88 7.41 13.61
N ASP A 16 -3.04 6.64 12.53
CA ASP A 16 -3.83 5.42 12.53
C ASP A 16 -3.18 4.38 13.44
N LYS A 17 -4.00 3.49 14.05
CA LYS A 17 -3.52 2.37 14.89
C LYS A 17 -2.43 1.53 14.20
N VAL A 18 -2.47 1.47 12.87
CA VAL A 18 -1.48 0.80 12.02
C VAL A 18 -0.10 1.48 12.08
N PHE A 19 -0.05 2.82 12.15
CA PHE A 19 1.20 3.55 12.34
C PHE A 19 1.83 3.25 13.70
N ILE A 20 1.03 3.21 14.76
CA ILE A 20 1.52 2.86 16.10
C ILE A 20 2.07 1.43 16.11
N LEU A 21 1.37 0.47 15.49
CA LEU A 21 1.83 -0.91 15.37
C LEU A 21 3.15 -1.01 14.59
N PHE A 22 3.27 -0.25 13.49
CA PHE A 22 4.49 -0.19 12.68
C PHE A 22 5.67 0.37 13.49
N VAL A 23 5.47 1.46 14.21
CA VAL A 23 6.50 2.05 15.08
C VAL A 23 6.89 1.05 16.17
N PHE A 24 5.92 0.41 16.82
CA PHE A 24 6.18 -0.60 17.84
C PHE A 24 6.97 -1.80 17.30
N TYR A 25 6.60 -2.30 16.12
CA TYR A 25 7.28 -3.41 15.45
C TYR A 25 8.73 -3.04 15.06
N SER A 26 8.95 -1.83 14.54
CA SER A 26 10.30 -1.36 14.18
C SER A 26 11.21 -1.17 15.40
N ILE A 27 10.67 -0.67 16.52
CA ILE A 27 11.39 -0.60 17.80
C ILE A 27 11.72 -2.01 18.30
N THR A 28 10.76 -2.93 18.25
CA THR A 28 10.96 -4.33 18.68
C THR A 28 12.06 -5.00 17.85
N LEU A 29 12.08 -4.76 16.53
CA LEU A 29 13.15 -5.21 15.64
C LEU A 29 14.53 -4.65 16.01
N LEU A 30 14.63 -3.38 16.41
CA LEU A 30 15.88 -2.78 16.88
C LEU A 30 16.40 -3.43 18.17
N PHE A 31 15.51 -3.82 19.08
CA PHE A 31 15.91 -4.57 20.29
C PHE A 31 16.40 -5.97 19.93
N LEU A 32 15.65 -6.68 19.08
CA LEU A 32 16.03 -8.02 18.59
C LEU A 32 17.33 -7.99 17.78
N ALA A 33 17.63 -6.86 17.14
CA ALA A 33 18.83 -6.66 16.33
C ALA A 33 20.16 -6.93 17.07
N LYS A 34 20.13 -6.85 18.41
CA LYS A 34 21.29 -7.09 19.28
C LYS A 34 21.45 -8.55 19.73
N ILE A 35 20.40 -9.35 19.61
CA ILE A 35 20.33 -10.70 20.20
C ILE A 35 20.34 -11.77 19.10
N ILE A 36 19.64 -11.51 18.00
CA ILE A 36 19.35 -12.47 16.94
C ILE A 36 20.37 -12.34 15.79
N PRO A 37 20.71 -13.43 15.07
CA PRO A 37 21.55 -13.35 13.88
C PRO A 37 20.95 -12.46 12.78
N THR A 38 21.81 -11.76 12.04
CA THR A 38 21.42 -10.75 11.05
C THR A 38 20.48 -11.27 9.96
N VAL A 39 20.62 -12.54 9.55
CA VAL A 39 19.77 -13.17 8.52
C VAL A 39 18.31 -13.22 8.95
N PHE A 40 18.02 -13.55 10.22
CA PHE A 40 16.65 -13.61 10.71
C PHE A 40 16.03 -12.21 10.80
N ILE A 41 16.79 -11.22 11.25
CA ILE A 41 16.35 -9.83 11.30
C ILE A 41 16.05 -9.31 9.90
N ALA A 42 16.86 -9.71 8.92
CA ALA A 42 16.63 -9.33 7.54
C ALA A 42 15.31 -9.86 6.98
N ILE A 43 14.97 -11.11 7.30
CA ILE A 43 13.67 -11.71 6.94
C ILE A 43 12.54 -10.98 7.66
N LEU A 44 12.66 -10.71 8.97
CA LEU A 44 11.63 -10.01 9.74
C LEU A 44 11.41 -8.57 9.28
N ALA A 45 12.45 -7.91 8.76
CA ALA A 45 12.37 -6.58 8.18
C ALA A 45 11.57 -6.56 6.86
N LEU A 46 11.47 -7.68 6.12
CA LEU A 46 10.62 -7.75 4.93
C LEU A 46 9.14 -7.59 5.27
N PHE A 47 8.68 -8.15 6.40
CA PHE A 47 7.29 -7.97 6.85
C PHE A 47 6.97 -6.50 7.15
N LEU A 48 7.94 -5.75 7.67
CA LEU A 48 7.81 -4.30 7.89
C LEU A 48 7.53 -3.58 6.55
N ILE A 49 8.26 -3.96 5.50
CA ILE A 49 8.15 -3.35 4.16
C ILE A 49 6.85 -3.74 3.47
N ILE A 50 6.48 -5.01 3.52
CA ILE A 50 5.25 -5.50 2.93
C ILE A 50 4.05 -4.83 3.61
N GLY A 51 4.03 -4.79 4.94
CA GLY A 51 2.95 -4.16 5.70
C GLY A 51 2.80 -2.67 5.42
N SER A 52 3.90 -1.90 5.40
CA SER A 52 3.87 -0.47 5.11
C SER A 52 3.46 -0.18 3.66
N ALA A 53 3.94 -0.98 2.69
CA ALA A 53 3.58 -0.84 1.29
C ALA A 53 2.11 -1.15 1.06
N LEU A 54 1.58 -2.20 1.71
CA LEU A 54 0.16 -2.55 1.67
C LEU A 54 -0.75 -1.47 2.23
N TYR A 55 -0.30 -0.69 3.21
CA TYR A 55 -1.12 0.36 3.82
C TYR A 55 -0.95 1.69 3.09
N TRP A 56 0.27 2.24 3.06
CA TRP A 56 0.58 3.57 2.51
C TRP A 56 1.11 3.56 1.07
N GLY A 57 1.17 2.40 0.41
CA GLY A 57 1.63 2.30 -0.98
C GLY A 57 3.13 2.60 -1.13
N LEU A 58 3.49 3.29 -2.19
CA LEU A 58 4.90 3.59 -2.53
C LEU A 58 5.65 4.33 -1.42
N VAL A 59 5.02 5.32 -0.80
CA VAL A 59 5.68 6.12 0.26
C VAL A 59 5.99 5.24 1.47
N GLY A 60 5.06 4.36 1.84
CA GLY A 60 5.25 3.38 2.91
C GLY A 60 6.40 2.43 2.62
N GLY A 61 6.41 1.83 1.42
CA GLY A 61 7.44 0.88 1.00
C GLY A 61 8.85 1.48 1.02
N ILE A 62 9.03 2.70 0.49
CA ILE A 62 10.33 3.40 0.48
C ILE A 62 10.77 3.76 1.91
N ALA A 63 9.88 4.35 2.72
CA ALA A 63 10.22 4.75 4.08
C ALA A 63 10.63 3.55 4.94
N SER A 64 9.92 2.43 4.83
CA SER A 64 10.27 1.20 5.53
C SER A 64 11.55 0.54 5.00
N ALA A 65 11.88 0.68 3.71
CA ALA A 65 13.12 0.13 3.16
C ALA A 65 14.35 0.87 3.72
N ILE A 66 14.25 2.19 3.88
CA ILE A 66 15.27 3.00 4.56
C ILE A 66 15.42 2.54 6.01
N LEU A 67 14.31 2.40 6.74
CA LEU A 67 14.32 1.97 8.14
C LEU A 67 14.85 0.54 8.31
N ALA A 68 14.46 -0.40 7.44
CA ALA A 68 14.95 -1.77 7.41
C ALA A 68 16.45 -1.83 7.13
N THR A 69 16.95 -1.00 6.22
CA THR A 69 18.39 -0.87 5.94
C THR A 69 19.15 -0.38 7.17
N PHE A 70 18.61 0.63 7.86
CA PHE A 70 19.19 1.11 9.12
C PHE A 70 19.23 0.03 10.21
N ILE A 71 18.14 -0.72 10.42
CA ILE A 71 18.10 -1.84 11.36
C ILE A 71 19.14 -2.90 11.01
N ASN A 72 19.31 -3.20 9.72
CA ASN A 72 20.28 -4.18 9.24
C ASN A 72 21.73 -3.73 9.51
N ILE A 73 22.03 -2.44 9.31
CA ILE A 73 23.33 -1.85 9.67
C ILE A 73 23.57 -1.98 11.18
N VAL A 74 22.59 -1.63 12.01
CA VAL A 74 22.70 -1.74 13.48
C VAL A 74 22.97 -3.19 13.90
N SER A 75 22.26 -4.15 13.30
CA SER A 75 22.43 -5.57 13.59
C SER A 75 23.83 -6.10 13.21
N PHE A 76 24.38 -5.62 12.10
CA PHE A 76 25.73 -5.94 11.64
C PHE A 76 26.79 -5.56 12.68
N TYR A 77 26.72 -4.32 13.21
CA TYR A 77 27.67 -3.85 14.23
C TYR A 77 27.48 -4.54 15.60
N ALA A 78 26.23 -4.82 15.98
CA ALA A 78 25.93 -5.43 17.28
C ALA A 78 26.41 -6.89 17.36
N THR A 79 26.17 -7.68 16.32
CA THR A 79 26.40 -9.14 16.36
C THR A 79 27.86 -9.50 15.99
N LYS A 80 28.58 -8.64 15.25
CA LYS A 80 29.95 -8.86 14.73
C LYS A 80 30.18 -10.17 13.93
N GLN A 81 29.14 -10.96 13.68
CA GLN A 81 29.18 -12.24 12.97
C GLN A 81 28.83 -12.12 11.48
N ALA A 82 28.30 -10.98 11.05
CA ALA A 82 27.78 -10.82 9.69
C ALA A 82 28.87 -10.48 8.67
N THR A 83 28.73 -11.02 7.47
CA THR A 83 29.57 -10.66 6.32
C THR A 83 29.02 -9.42 5.63
N VAL A 84 29.89 -8.59 5.06
CA VAL A 84 29.51 -7.37 4.32
C VAL A 84 28.53 -7.68 3.18
N TYR A 85 28.65 -8.86 2.56
CA TYR A 85 27.73 -9.34 1.53
C TYR A 85 26.27 -9.37 1.97
N SER A 86 25.97 -9.82 3.20
CA SER A 86 24.60 -9.89 3.72
C SER A 86 23.94 -8.50 3.84
N LEU A 87 24.74 -7.47 4.12
CA LEU A 87 24.28 -6.09 4.25
C LEU A 87 23.95 -5.49 2.89
N ILE A 88 24.82 -5.67 1.90
CA ILE A 88 24.61 -5.15 0.54
C ILE A 88 23.38 -5.82 -0.09
N VAL A 89 23.31 -7.15 -0.06
CA VAL A 89 22.20 -7.91 -0.64
C VAL A 89 20.88 -7.56 0.04
N GLY A 90 20.86 -7.47 1.37
CA GLY A 90 19.67 -7.08 2.12
C GLY A 90 19.18 -5.67 1.77
N SER A 91 20.11 -4.70 1.69
CA SER A 91 19.77 -3.31 1.35
C SER A 91 19.14 -3.21 -0.04
N ILE A 92 19.77 -3.84 -1.05
CA ILE A 92 19.24 -3.87 -2.42
C ILE A 92 17.86 -4.52 -2.43
N ALA A 93 17.71 -5.68 -1.81
CA ALA A 93 16.42 -6.39 -1.74
C ALA A 93 15.32 -5.53 -1.12
N TYR A 94 15.59 -4.81 -0.03
CA TYR A 94 14.60 -3.94 0.61
C TYR A 94 14.11 -2.82 -0.31
N PHE A 95 15.02 -2.13 -0.99
CA PHE A 95 14.64 -1.06 -1.92
C PHE A 95 13.89 -1.61 -3.12
N THR A 96 14.36 -2.71 -3.71
CA THR A 96 13.68 -3.35 -4.85
C THR A 96 12.26 -3.77 -4.47
N ILE A 97 12.09 -4.47 -3.34
CA ILE A 97 10.79 -4.96 -2.88
C ILE A 97 9.87 -3.78 -2.51
N GLY A 98 10.38 -2.81 -1.74
CA GLY A 98 9.60 -1.66 -1.29
C GLY A 98 9.09 -0.81 -2.45
N ILE A 99 9.94 -0.55 -3.45
CA ILE A 99 9.56 0.22 -4.64
C ILE A 99 8.59 -0.57 -5.52
N LEU A 100 8.88 -1.84 -5.83
CA LEU A 100 8.04 -2.64 -6.73
C LEU A 100 6.65 -2.87 -6.14
N LEU A 101 6.55 -3.34 -4.90
CA LEU A 101 5.26 -3.55 -4.24
C LEU A 101 4.51 -2.24 -4.08
N GLY A 102 5.21 -1.19 -3.64
CA GLY A 102 4.62 0.13 -3.45
C GLY A 102 4.03 0.72 -4.74
N ARG A 103 4.75 0.61 -5.87
CA ARG A 103 4.25 1.05 -7.18
C ARG A 103 3.09 0.19 -7.63
N PHE A 104 3.19 -1.13 -7.49
CA PHE A 104 2.14 -2.07 -7.87
C PHE A 104 0.82 -1.76 -7.14
N ILE A 105 0.87 -1.53 -5.83
CA ILE A 105 -0.31 -1.24 -5.01
C ILE A 105 -0.95 0.09 -5.40
N ASN A 106 -0.14 1.12 -5.63
CA ASN A 106 -0.66 2.42 -6.08
C ASN A 106 -1.34 2.31 -7.45
N LEU A 107 -0.71 1.62 -8.40
CA LEU A 107 -1.27 1.41 -9.73
C LEU A 107 -2.57 0.61 -9.67
N PHE A 108 -2.60 -0.46 -8.87
CA PHE A 108 -3.79 -1.28 -8.71
C PHE A 108 -4.95 -0.48 -8.12
N ARG A 109 -4.68 0.36 -7.11
CA ARG A 109 -5.71 1.22 -6.50
C ARG A 109 -6.26 2.25 -7.48
N SER A 110 -5.41 2.89 -8.30
CA SER A 110 -5.86 3.88 -9.28
C SER A 110 -6.70 3.25 -10.38
N GLN A 111 -6.25 2.12 -10.95
CA GLN A 111 -7.01 1.39 -11.98
C GLN A 111 -8.38 0.94 -11.46
N ARG A 112 -8.44 0.45 -10.21
CA ARG A 112 -9.70 0.04 -9.61
C ARG A 112 -10.65 1.22 -9.38
N ALA A 113 -10.13 2.38 -8.97
CA ALA A 113 -10.93 3.58 -8.79
C ALA A 113 -11.48 4.10 -10.12
N GLU A 114 -10.67 4.14 -11.17
CA GLU A 114 -11.08 4.53 -12.52
C GLU A 114 -12.15 3.59 -13.08
N LEU A 115 -11.99 2.27 -12.88
CA LEU A 115 -13.00 1.28 -13.27
C LEU A 115 -14.32 1.55 -12.55
N GLN A 116 -14.29 1.71 -11.22
CA GLN A 116 -15.48 1.97 -10.41
C GLN A 116 -16.18 3.28 -10.79
N GLU A 117 -15.43 4.33 -11.10
CA GLU A 117 -15.97 5.60 -11.56
C GLU A 117 -16.64 5.45 -12.94
N SER A 118 -15.99 4.75 -13.88
CA SER A 118 -16.56 4.51 -15.21
C SER A 118 -17.82 3.64 -15.16
N GLU A 119 -17.84 2.59 -14.33
CA GLU A 119 -19.01 1.75 -14.12
C GLU A 119 -20.16 2.53 -13.46
N SER A 120 -19.86 3.33 -12.43
CA SER A 120 -20.86 4.18 -11.76
C SER A 120 -21.45 5.20 -12.74
N ARG A 121 -20.61 5.82 -13.57
CA ARG A 121 -21.04 6.75 -14.61
C ARG A 121 -21.92 6.07 -15.66
N TYR A 122 -21.50 4.90 -16.14
CA TYR A 122 -22.30 4.10 -17.07
C TYR A 122 -23.65 3.72 -16.47
N ARG A 123 -23.68 3.16 -15.25
CA ARG A 123 -24.93 2.80 -14.56
C ARG A 123 -25.84 4.00 -14.39
N ASN A 124 -25.31 5.14 -13.96
CA ASN A 124 -26.08 6.37 -13.79
C ASN A 124 -26.68 6.86 -15.11
N LEU A 125 -25.92 6.83 -16.21
CA LEU A 125 -26.43 7.18 -17.54
C LEU A 125 -27.48 6.19 -18.04
N PHE A 126 -27.25 4.88 -17.88
CA PHE A 126 -28.18 3.84 -18.31
C PHE A 126 -29.48 3.88 -17.52
N GLU A 127 -29.41 3.85 -16.19
CA GLU A 127 -30.56 3.79 -15.28
C GLU A 127 -31.40 5.07 -15.28
N LYS A 128 -30.78 6.25 -15.45
CA LYS A 128 -31.48 7.54 -15.42
C LYS A 128 -31.76 8.16 -16.79
N ALA A 129 -31.43 7.48 -17.88
CA ALA A 129 -31.83 7.94 -19.20
C ALA A 129 -33.37 7.96 -19.29
N ASN A 130 -33.91 9.08 -19.77
CA ASN A 130 -35.35 9.20 -20.02
C ASN A 130 -35.79 8.38 -21.25
N ASP A 131 -34.86 8.13 -22.18
CA ASP A 131 -35.12 7.31 -23.37
C ASP A 131 -35.01 5.82 -23.02
N ALA A 132 -35.83 4.99 -23.67
CA ALA A 132 -35.74 3.54 -23.57
C ALA A 132 -34.46 3.04 -24.24
N ILE A 133 -33.59 2.38 -23.47
CA ILE A 133 -32.34 1.78 -23.95
C ILE A 133 -32.47 0.26 -23.85
N PHE A 134 -32.26 -0.42 -24.99
CA PHE A 134 -32.20 -1.87 -25.07
C PHE A 134 -30.80 -2.32 -25.50
N ILE A 135 -30.24 -3.27 -24.75
CA ILE A 135 -29.02 -3.99 -25.14
C ILE A 135 -29.46 -5.29 -25.79
N ILE A 136 -29.11 -5.48 -27.06
CA ILE A 136 -29.50 -6.67 -27.83
C ILE A 136 -28.26 -7.44 -28.28
N ASP A 137 -28.40 -8.77 -28.41
CA ASP A 137 -27.37 -9.61 -29.00
C ASP A 137 -27.37 -9.52 -30.54
N SER A 138 -26.40 -10.20 -31.18
CA SER A 138 -26.28 -10.23 -32.64
C SER A 138 -27.46 -10.91 -33.35
N LYS A 139 -28.35 -11.60 -32.63
CA LYS A 139 -29.58 -12.23 -33.13
C LYS A 139 -30.84 -11.40 -32.80
N GLY A 140 -30.67 -10.21 -32.22
CA GLY A 140 -31.77 -9.33 -31.85
C GLY A 140 -32.48 -9.68 -30.54
N LYS A 141 -31.96 -10.61 -29.73
CA LYS A 141 -32.52 -10.94 -28.42
C LYS A 141 -32.09 -9.88 -27.39
N ILE A 142 -33.05 -9.33 -26.65
CA ILE A 142 -32.78 -8.39 -25.55
C ILE A 142 -31.97 -9.12 -24.46
N GLN A 143 -30.78 -8.59 -24.17
CA GLN A 143 -29.94 -8.99 -23.05
C GLN A 143 -30.22 -8.17 -21.80
N ASP A 144 -30.47 -6.86 -21.96
CA ASP A 144 -30.74 -5.95 -20.86
C ASP A 144 -31.52 -4.72 -21.34
N CYS A 145 -32.17 -4.01 -20.42
CA CYS A 145 -32.87 -2.75 -20.69
C CYS A 145 -32.92 -1.85 -19.46
N ASN A 146 -32.96 -0.54 -19.68
CA ASN A 146 -33.05 0.43 -18.58
C ASN A 146 -34.49 0.57 -18.04
N PRO A 147 -34.70 1.16 -16.84
CA PRO A 147 -36.04 1.30 -16.26
C PRO A 147 -37.04 2.06 -17.15
N ALA A 148 -36.57 3.04 -17.94
CA ALA A 148 -37.43 3.77 -18.87
C ALA A 148 -38.06 2.86 -19.94
N ALA A 149 -37.39 1.78 -20.34
CA ALA A 149 -37.92 0.79 -21.27
C ALA A 149 -39.06 -0.07 -20.69
N CYS A 150 -39.13 -0.21 -19.36
CA CYS A 150 -40.12 -1.05 -18.67
C CYS A 150 -41.35 -0.27 -18.17
N ASN A 151 -41.28 1.06 -18.12
CA ASN A 151 -42.29 1.92 -17.49
C ASN A 151 -43.34 2.49 -18.47
N TYR A 152 -43.49 1.90 -19.66
CA TYR A 152 -44.49 2.25 -20.67
C TYR A 152 -45.33 1.03 -21.05
#